data_AF-W2NHT8-F1
#
_entry.id   AF-W2NHT8-F1
#
_cell.length_a   1.000
_cell.length_b   1.000
_cell.length_c   1.000
_cell.angle_alpha   90.00
_cell.angle_beta   90.00
_cell.angle_gamma   90.00
#
_symmetry.space_group_name_H-M   'P 1'
#
loop_
_entity.id
_entity.type
_entity.pdbx_description
1 polymer ?
#
loop_
_entity_poly.entity_id
_entity_poly.type
_entity_poly.pdbx_seq_one_letter_code
_entity_poly.pdbx_strand_id
1 'polypeptide(L)'
;MQVRPRRPSGRTRSPSTFGDKKVTATHRAKIQVRIHTAVGPVEPMNMVDVLVVDVDDDEFIIGNDLLTALGIDVDRQLEQLANRGDDEMAGDPIHLEADDMPVHVGKPPSDDS
;
A
#
# COMPACT_ATOMS: atom_id res chain seq x y z
N MET A 1 -9.07 4.19 -61.40
CA MET A 1 -7.97 4.24 -60.42
C MET A 1 -8.60 4.29 -59.03
N GLN A 2 -8.57 3.19 -58.29
CA GLN A 2 -9.27 3.07 -57.00
C GLN A 2 -8.24 2.95 -55.88
N VAL A 3 -8.19 3.95 -55.00
CA VAL A 3 -7.22 4.03 -53.91
C VAL A 3 -7.79 3.27 -52.71
N ARG A 4 -7.10 2.20 -52.26
CA ARG A 4 -7.48 1.47 -51.04
C ARG A 4 -6.93 2.19 -49.81
N PRO A 5 -7.71 2.36 -48.72
CA PRO A 5 -7.19 2.97 -47.50
C PRO A 5 -6.24 2.02 -46.78
N ARG A 6 -5.10 2.55 -46.31
CA ARG A 6 -4.12 1.79 -45.51
C ARG A 6 -4.63 1.63 -44.08
N ARG A 7 -4.64 0.40 -43.55
CA ARG A 7 -4.93 0.13 -42.13
C ARG A 7 -3.81 0.72 -41.27
N PRO A 8 -4.11 1.40 -40.15
CA PRO A 8 -3.08 1.83 -39.22
C PRO A 8 -2.45 0.60 -38.56
N SER A 9 -1.15 0.41 -38.76
CA SER A 9 -0.33 -0.54 -38.00
C SER A 9 -0.04 0.04 -36.62
N GLY A 10 -1.05 0.10 -35.77
CA GLY A 10 -0.87 0.30 -34.34
C GLY A 10 -0.49 -1.03 -33.71
N ARG A 11 0.73 -1.15 -33.20
CA ARG A 11 1.13 -2.27 -32.36
C ARG A 11 0.43 -2.09 -31.01
N THR A 12 -0.78 -2.62 -30.89
CA THR A 12 -1.54 -2.62 -29.63
C THR A 12 -0.75 -3.43 -28.61
N ARG A 13 -0.03 -2.75 -27.72
CA ARG A 13 0.42 -3.38 -26.48
C ARG A 13 -0.84 -3.52 -25.63
N SER A 14 -1.35 -4.74 -25.52
CA SER A 14 -2.38 -5.07 -24.55
C SER A 14 -1.81 -4.78 -23.16
N PRO A 15 -2.49 -4.00 -22.30
CA PRO A 15 -2.11 -3.88 -20.91
C PRO A 15 -2.14 -5.27 -20.29
N SER A 16 -0.99 -5.76 -19.80
CA SER A 16 -0.91 -6.99 -19.02
C SER A 16 -1.19 -6.64 -17.56
N THR A 17 -2.39 -6.95 -17.10
CA THR A 17 -2.73 -6.93 -15.67
C THR A 17 -2.39 -8.28 -15.07
N PHE A 18 -1.72 -8.32 -13.91
CA PHE A 18 -1.63 -9.53 -13.11
C PHE A 18 -2.99 -9.75 -12.44
N GLY A 19 -3.67 -10.85 -12.79
CA GLY A 19 -5.01 -11.19 -12.30
C GLY A 19 -6.01 -11.38 -13.44
N ASP A 20 -6.46 -12.61 -13.66
CA ASP A 20 -7.44 -12.96 -14.70
C ASP A 20 -8.89 -12.61 -14.31
N LYS A 21 -9.09 -12.08 -13.09
CA LYS A 21 -10.41 -11.74 -12.56
C LYS A 21 -10.84 -10.39 -13.13
N LYS A 22 -11.65 -10.44 -14.18
CA LYS A 22 -12.30 -9.24 -14.72
C LYS A 22 -13.42 -8.81 -13.78
N VAL A 23 -13.32 -7.57 -13.31
CA VAL A 23 -14.27 -6.95 -12.40
C VAL A 23 -15.06 -5.87 -13.15
N THR A 24 -16.37 -5.76 -12.90
CA THR A 24 -17.24 -4.77 -13.55
C THR A 24 -17.86 -3.87 -12.50
N ALA A 25 -17.61 -2.56 -12.59
CA ALA A 25 -18.28 -1.58 -11.75
C ALA A 25 -19.69 -1.31 -12.27
N THR A 26 -20.68 -1.32 -11.37
CA THR A 26 -22.09 -1.08 -11.71
C THR A 26 -22.52 0.34 -11.37
N HIS A 27 -21.83 0.99 -10.43
CA HIS A 27 -22.14 2.34 -9.98
C HIS A 27 -20.89 3.21 -9.86
N ARG A 28 -21.10 4.53 -9.88
CA ARG A 28 -20.09 5.54 -9.59
C ARG A 28 -20.63 6.48 -8.53
N ALA A 29 -19.78 6.89 -7.60
CA ALA A 29 -20.12 7.87 -6.56
C ALA A 29 -19.00 8.89 -6.38
N LYS A 30 -19.32 10.02 -5.74
CA LYS A 30 -18.34 10.97 -5.21
C LYS A 30 -18.33 10.84 -3.70
N ILE A 31 -17.17 10.58 -3.11
CA ILE A 31 -17.02 10.43 -1.66
C ILE A 31 -15.92 11.34 -1.13
N GLN A 32 -16.05 11.76 0.12
CA GLN A 32 -14.95 12.35 0.87
C GLN A 32 -14.13 11.22 1.49
N VAL A 33 -12.84 11.16 1.17
CA VAL A 33 -11.94 10.10 1.62
C VAL A 33 -11.02 10.66 2.71
N ARG A 34 -10.84 9.91 3.79
CA ARG A 34 -9.83 10.16 4.83
C ARG A 34 -9.04 8.88 5.05
N ILE A 35 -7.73 8.93 4.84
CA ILE A 35 -6.84 7.77 4.96
C ILE A 35 -6.02 7.93 6.24
N HIS A 36 -6.05 6.95 7.12
CA HIS A 36 -5.21 6.94 8.31
C HIS A 36 -3.86 6.31 7.97
N THR A 37 -2.80 7.13 7.99
CA THR A 37 -1.42 6.66 7.80
C THR A 37 -0.66 6.69 9.13
N ALA A 38 0.50 6.02 9.20
CA ALA A 38 1.36 6.04 10.40
C ALA A 38 1.81 7.45 10.81
N VAL A 39 1.88 8.39 9.86
CA VAL A 39 2.29 9.79 10.08
C VAL A 39 1.08 10.68 10.43
N GLY A 40 -0.13 10.13 10.35
CA GLY A 40 -1.38 10.82 10.62
C GLY A 40 -2.43 10.64 9.53
N PRO A 41 -3.66 11.15 9.75
CA PRO A 41 -4.71 11.13 8.75
C PRO A 41 -4.40 12.10 7.59
N VAL A 42 -4.68 11.66 6.36
CA VAL A 42 -4.58 12.47 5.14
C VAL A 42 -5.94 12.55 4.44
N GLU A 43 -6.27 13.74 3.95
CA GLU A 43 -7.53 14.04 3.26
C GLU A 43 -7.23 14.73 1.93
N PRO A 44 -7.66 14.17 0.79
CA PRO A 44 -7.60 14.85 -0.50
C PRO A 44 -8.42 16.14 -0.47
N MET A 45 -7.94 17.18 -1.17
CA MET A 45 -8.59 18.49 -1.18
C MET A 45 -10.01 18.48 -1.78
N ASN A 46 -10.28 17.54 -2.69
CA ASN A 46 -11.56 17.42 -3.39
C ASN A 46 -12.20 16.05 -3.15
N MET A 47 -13.52 15.97 -3.33
CA MET A 47 -14.22 14.68 -3.36
C MET A 47 -13.66 13.79 -4.48
N VAL A 48 -13.49 12.52 -4.16
CA VAL A 48 -12.92 11.52 -5.07
C VAL A 48 -14.04 10.78 -5.78
N ASP A 49 -13.91 10.60 -7.10
CA ASP A 49 -14.78 9.73 -7.87
C ASP A 49 -14.38 8.27 -7.65
N VAL A 50 -15.34 7.44 -7.23
CA VAL A 50 -15.10 6.02 -6.96
C VAL A 50 -16.01 5.14 -7.80
N LEU A 51 -15.52 3.95 -8.11
CA LEU A 51 -16.25 2.89 -8.79
C LEU A 51 -16.72 1.88 -7.75
N VAL A 52 -18.03 1.64 -7.69
CA VAL A 52 -18.61 0.62 -6.80
C VAL A 52 -18.80 -0.64 -7.61
N VAL A 53 -18.23 -1.72 -7.08
CA VAL A 53 -18.23 -3.03 -7.68
C VAL A 53 -19.04 -3.96 -6.79
N ASP A 54 -19.91 -4.76 -7.41
CA ASP A 54 -20.60 -5.86 -6.74
C ASP A 54 -19.67 -7.10 -6.67
N VAL A 55 -18.72 -7.05 -5.74
CA VAL A 55 -17.87 -8.18 -5.35
C VAL A 55 -17.99 -8.32 -3.84
N ASP A 56 -18.09 -9.56 -3.36
CA ASP A 56 -18.06 -9.88 -1.92
C ASP A 56 -16.63 -9.74 -1.40
N ASP A 57 -16.18 -8.49 -1.31
CA ASP A 57 -14.86 -8.07 -0.84
C ASP A 57 -15.06 -6.85 0.07
N ASP A 58 -14.49 -6.89 1.27
CA ASP A 58 -14.58 -5.84 2.28
C ASP A 58 -13.46 -4.80 2.18
N GLU A 59 -12.64 -4.89 1.12
CA GLU A 59 -11.51 -4.01 0.87
C GLU A 59 -11.88 -2.76 0.03
N PHE A 60 -11.32 -1.60 0.41
CA PHE A 60 -11.38 -0.37 -0.37
C PHE A 60 -10.07 -0.17 -1.17
N ILE A 61 -10.14 -0.37 -2.48
CA ILE A 61 -8.98 -0.22 -3.36
C ILE A 61 -8.75 1.25 -3.71
N ILE A 62 -7.54 1.73 -3.38
CA ILE A 62 -7.10 3.08 -3.73
C ILE A 62 -6.26 3.02 -5.01
N GLY A 63 -6.68 3.77 -6.03
CA GLY A 63 -5.94 3.90 -7.29
C GLY A 63 -4.65 4.71 -7.15
N ASN A 64 -3.72 4.48 -8.07
CA ASN A 64 -2.43 5.18 -8.11
C ASN A 64 -2.57 6.71 -8.32
N ASP A 65 -3.63 7.13 -9.00
CA ASP A 65 -3.98 8.54 -9.19
C ASP A 65 -4.18 9.25 -7.85
N LEU A 66 -4.91 8.61 -6.92
CA LEU A 66 -5.11 9.15 -5.58
C LEU A 66 -3.84 9.09 -4.73
N LEU A 67 -3.07 8.00 -4.81
CA LEU A 67 -1.78 7.88 -4.10
C LEU A 67 -0.80 8.98 -4.53
N THR A 68 -0.67 9.20 -5.83
CA THR A 68 0.22 10.22 -6.39
C THR A 68 -0.24 11.63 -6.00
N ALA A 69 -1.56 11.89 -5.99
CA ALA A 69 -2.12 13.17 -5.54
C ALA A 69 -1.84 13.45 -4.05
N LEU A 70 -1.66 12.41 -3.24
CA LEU A 70 -1.26 12.49 -1.84
C LEU A 70 0.27 12.54 -1.64
N GLY A 71 1.05 12.50 -2.72
CA GLY A 71 2.51 12.48 -2.67
C GLY A 71 3.11 11.12 -2.36
N ILE A 72 2.33 10.04 -2.48
CA ILE A 72 2.78 8.66 -2.29
C ILE A 72 3.18 8.09 -3.65
N ASP A 73 4.48 8.01 -3.90
CA ASP A 73 5.05 7.44 -5.12
C ASP A 73 5.46 5.98 -4.87
N VAL A 74 4.57 5.06 -5.24
CA VAL A 74 4.75 3.61 -5.02
C VAL A 74 5.87 3.05 -5.89
N ASP A 75 6.04 3.56 -7.11
CA ASP A 75 7.09 3.08 -8.03
C ASP A 75 8.48 3.37 -7.45
N ARG A 76 8.69 4.59 -6.95
CA ARG A 76 9.94 4.96 -6.27
C ARG A 76 10.19 4.15 -5.00
N GLN A 77 9.14 3.77 -4.28
CA GLN A 77 9.27 2.91 -3.09
C GLN A 77 9.63 1.47 -3.49
N LEU A 78 9.00 0.92 -4.52
CA LEU A 78 9.33 -0.41 -5.05
C LEU A 78 10.75 -0.46 -5.64
N GLU A 79 11.19 0.59 -6.32
CA GLU A 79 12.57 0.70 -6.80
C GLU A 79 13.58 0.72 -5.65
N GLN A 80 13.30 1.45 -4.56
CA GLN A 80 14.15 1.43 -3.37
C GLN A 80 14.21 0.04 -2.74
N LEU A 81 13.10 -0.69 -2.72
CA LEU A 81 13.06 -2.08 -2.22
C LEU A 81 13.81 -3.04 -3.15
N ALA A 82 13.68 -2.90 -4.46
CA ALA A 82 14.37 -3.76 -5.43
C ALA A 82 15.88 -3.48 -5.50
N ASN A 83 16.29 -2.23 -5.26
CA ASN A 83 17.70 -1.81 -5.24
C ASN A 83 18.37 -1.98 -3.87
N ARG A 84 17.63 -2.39 -2.83
CA ARG A 84 18.22 -3.01 -1.62
C ARG A 84 18.72 -4.40 -1.99
N GLY A 85 19.84 -4.46 -2.72
CA GLY A 85 20.64 -5.69 -2.83
C GLY A 85 21.07 -6.16 -1.43
N ASP A 86 21.61 -7.37 -1.32
CA ASP A 86 22.02 -8.12 -0.10
C ASP A 86 22.81 -7.37 1.00
N ASP A 87 23.11 -6.07 0.83
CA ASP A 87 23.90 -5.23 1.73
C ASP A 87 23.24 -4.94 3.10
N GLU A 88 21.94 -5.21 3.30
CA GLU A 88 21.32 -5.15 4.64
C GLU A 88 21.41 -6.46 5.43
N MET A 89 21.99 -7.55 4.87
CA MET A 89 22.38 -8.71 5.68
C MET A 89 23.72 -8.51 6.41
N ALA A 90 24.34 -7.33 6.25
CA ALA A 90 25.54 -6.89 6.97
C ALA A 90 25.27 -5.83 8.05
N GLY A 91 24.01 -5.71 8.50
CA GLY A 91 23.69 -5.01 9.74
C GLY A 91 23.98 -5.92 10.93
N ASP A 92 24.95 -5.53 11.75
CA ASP A 92 25.46 -6.18 12.97
C ASP A 92 24.46 -7.17 13.61
N PRO A 93 24.81 -8.46 13.82
CA PRO A 93 23.92 -9.39 14.51
C PRO A 93 23.47 -8.74 15.80
N ILE A 94 22.16 -8.56 15.96
CA ILE A 94 21.57 -8.02 17.18
C ILE A 94 22.03 -8.95 18.31
N HIS A 95 23.09 -8.56 19.02
CA HIS A 95 23.49 -9.22 20.25
C HIS A 95 22.46 -8.78 21.27
N LEU A 96 21.37 -9.55 21.36
CA LEU A 96 20.47 -9.53 22.49
C LEU A 96 21.28 -10.00 23.70
N GLU A 97 22.06 -9.10 24.29
CA GLU A 97 22.45 -9.27 25.67
C GLU A 97 21.14 -9.24 26.45
N ALA A 98 20.81 -10.39 27.03
CA ALA A 98 19.76 -10.47 28.02
C ALA A 98 20.19 -9.54 29.15
N ASP A 99 19.70 -8.30 29.13
CA ASP A 99 19.66 -7.45 30.30
C ASP A 99 18.87 -8.22 31.36
N ASP A 100 19.63 -8.87 32.26
CA ASP A 100 19.15 -9.47 33.49
C ASP A 100 18.54 -8.33 34.30
N MET A 101 17.23 -8.07 34.13
CA MET A 101 16.53 -7.07 34.92
C MET A 101 16.59 -7.50 36.39
N PRO A 102 17.25 -6.75 37.30
CA PRO A 102 17.26 -7.11 38.70
C PRO A 102 15.84 -6.94 39.23
N VAL A 103 15.14 -8.06 39.42
CA VAL A 103 13.80 -8.04 40.02
C VAL A 103 13.97 -7.76 41.51
N HIS A 104 14.01 -6.47 41.86
CA HIS A 104 13.81 -6.04 43.25
C HIS A 104 12.35 -6.24 43.62
N VAL A 105 11.97 -7.47 43.98
CA VAL A 105 10.70 -7.73 44.65
C VAL A 105 10.92 -7.59 46.15
N GLY A 106 10.31 -6.56 46.70
CA GLY A 106 10.46 -6.12 48.08
C GLY A 106 10.08 -7.15 49.13
N LYS A 107 10.72 -6.99 50.29
CA LYS A 107 10.34 -7.60 51.56
C LYS A 107 8.92 -7.16 51.94
N PRO A 108 7.94 -8.07 52.13
CA PRO A 108 6.72 -7.71 52.83
C PRO A 108 6.97 -7.68 54.35
N PRO A 109 6.23 -6.84 55.09
CA PRO A 109 6.45 -6.62 56.51
C PRO A 109 6.13 -7.88 57.33
N SER A 110 6.88 -8.05 58.41
CA SER A 110 6.59 -8.97 59.50
C SER A 110 5.20 -8.67 60.07
N ASP A 111 4.36 -9.70 60.17
CA ASP A 111 3.27 -9.70 61.14
C ASP A 111 3.24 -11.02 61.91
N ASP A 112 3.00 -10.84 63.20
CA ASP A 112 3.21 -11.69 64.36
C ASP A 112 2.06 -12.70 64.57
N SER A 113 2.37 -13.95 64.93
CA SER A 113 1.54 -14.90 65.71
C SER A 113 2.33 -16.15 66.07
#